data_AF-A0A9Q8QNC5-F1
#
_entry.id   AF-A0A9Q8QNC5-F1
#
_cell.length_a   1.000
_cell.length_b   1.000
_cell.length_c   1.000
_cell.angle_alpha   90.00
_cell.angle_beta   90.00
_cell.angle_gamma   90.00
#
_symmetry.space_group_name_H-M   'P 1'
#
loop_
_entity.id
_entity.type
_entity.pdbx_description
1 polymer ?
#
loop_
_entity_poly.entity_id
_entity_poly.type
_entity_poly.pdbx_seq_one_letter_code
_entity_poly.pdbx_strand_id
1 'polypeptide(L)'
;MVYSLIDDSGGDGIWSQTLQKRLNMHDSVLKNALKQLQAKGLIAPFKNVEHPNKKMFIKASIRPSDRATGGPWYTDQNLDEAFIEELQRVVFDFVKRQSGYLSTHHHHGSSASSASAAAAGAGARTQVPKKGVLKGSASAAAERGKKRSAQEISGGPSGTATAATPTPKTPRVSSSSSRREPALLPLPAGYTGYPTVRDIARLLSSSGITNNTILSEDDVKKLVDVLVWDNLVEPVKVAGKLGYRVARVAKQSTESWAGREDPTGRDGGPEPYVSPFTEAPCGRCPVFELCEEGGPVSASNCEYFKRWLGTD
;
A
#
# COMPACT_ATOMS: atom_id res chain seq x y z
N MET A 1 41.23 27.95 -23.34
CA MET A 1 41.16 28.50 -21.97
C MET A 1 39.73 28.48 -21.39
N VAL A 2 38.74 29.16 -21.99
CA VAL A 2 37.34 29.07 -21.51
C VAL A 2 36.77 27.66 -21.71
N TYR A 3 36.96 27.08 -22.90
CA TYR A 3 36.47 25.74 -23.23
C TYR A 3 37.09 24.64 -22.36
N SER A 4 38.39 24.71 -22.07
CA SER A 4 39.08 23.73 -21.22
C SER A 4 38.51 23.72 -19.80
N LEU A 5 38.23 24.88 -19.20
CA LEU A 5 37.60 24.93 -17.86
C LEU A 5 36.18 24.34 -17.85
N ILE A 6 35.44 24.47 -18.95
CA ILE A 6 34.11 23.86 -19.08
C ILE A 6 34.24 22.34 -19.22
N ASP A 7 35.22 21.86 -19.97
CA ASP A 7 35.52 20.43 -20.13
C ASP A 7 35.96 19.80 -18.80
N ASP A 8 36.83 20.49 -18.04
CA ASP A 8 37.32 20.07 -16.72
C ASP A 8 36.18 19.97 -15.69
N SER A 9 35.07 20.69 -15.89
CA SER A 9 33.91 20.67 -15.00
C SER A 9 32.99 19.46 -15.23
N GLY A 10 33.23 18.68 -16.29
CA GLY A 10 32.53 17.42 -16.55
C GLY A 10 31.00 17.55 -16.60
N GLY A 11 30.32 16.57 -16.01
CA GLY A 11 28.86 16.45 -16.03
C GLY A 11 28.10 17.44 -15.12
N ASP A 12 28.76 18.05 -14.14
CA ASP A 12 28.12 19.00 -13.21
C ASP A 12 28.03 20.41 -13.79
N GLY A 13 28.81 20.68 -14.83
CA GLY A 13 28.89 21.97 -15.51
C GLY A 13 29.46 23.08 -14.62
N ILE A 14 29.56 24.29 -15.19
CA ILE A 14 30.14 25.44 -14.51
C ILE A 14 29.30 26.70 -14.65
N TRP A 15 29.24 27.49 -13.58
CA TRP A 15 28.57 28.78 -13.55
C TRP A 15 29.40 29.86 -14.25
N SER A 16 28.74 30.72 -15.02
CA SER A 16 29.39 31.83 -15.74
C SER A 16 30.20 32.78 -14.84
N GLN A 17 29.74 33.07 -13.62
CA GLN A 17 30.53 33.91 -12.70
C GLN A 17 31.76 33.18 -12.15
N THR A 18 31.70 31.86 -11.98
CA THR A 18 32.88 31.08 -11.57
C THR A 18 33.94 31.09 -12.67
N LEU A 19 33.53 31.01 -13.95
CA LEU A 19 34.44 31.20 -15.08
C LEU A 19 35.08 32.59 -15.07
N GLN A 20 34.29 33.63 -14.81
CA GLN A 20 34.79 35.01 -14.73
C GLN A 20 35.82 35.18 -13.62
N LYS A 21 35.54 34.67 -12.42
CA LYS A 21 36.44 34.74 -11.26
C LYS A 21 37.74 33.95 -11.47
N ARG A 22 37.67 32.78 -12.10
CA ARG A 22 38.85 31.94 -12.37
C ARG A 22 39.76 32.49 -13.47
N LEU A 23 39.17 33.07 -14.51
CA LEU A 23 39.92 33.60 -15.65
C LEU A 23 40.32 35.07 -15.50
N ASN A 24 39.81 35.74 -14.47
CA ASN A 24 39.99 37.19 -14.23
C ASN A 24 39.76 38.03 -15.50
N MET A 25 38.72 37.69 -16.26
CA MET A 25 38.41 38.29 -17.56
C MET A 25 37.21 39.25 -17.47
N HIS A 26 37.21 40.29 -18.29
CA HIS A 26 36.09 41.23 -18.37
C HIS A 26 34.82 40.53 -18.88
N ASP A 27 33.67 40.86 -18.29
CA ASP A 27 32.38 40.17 -18.53
C ASP A 27 31.93 40.22 -20.00
N SER A 28 32.19 41.33 -20.70
CA SER A 28 31.85 41.45 -22.13
C SER A 28 32.62 40.44 -23.00
N VAL A 29 33.89 40.21 -22.70
CA VAL A 29 34.74 39.27 -23.43
C VAL A 29 34.30 37.84 -23.15
N LEU A 30 33.95 37.52 -21.91
CA LEU A 30 33.42 36.21 -21.53
C LEU A 30 32.09 35.91 -22.23
N LYS A 31 31.16 36.86 -22.25
CA LYS A 31 29.87 36.73 -22.94
C LYS A 31 30.05 36.49 -24.44
N ASN A 32 30.99 37.19 -25.08
CA ASN A 32 31.28 36.99 -26.50
C ASN A 32 31.91 35.62 -26.76
N ALA A 33 32.86 35.18 -25.93
CA ALA A 33 33.47 33.86 -26.04
C ALA A 33 32.43 32.73 -25.87
N LEU A 34 31.55 32.83 -24.86
CA LEU A 34 30.47 31.85 -24.65
C LEU A 34 29.50 31.80 -25.83
N LYS A 35 29.10 32.97 -26.39
CA LYS A 35 28.26 33.02 -27.60
C LYS A 35 28.93 32.35 -28.79
N GLN A 36 30.23 32.58 -29.01
CA GLN A 36 30.98 31.94 -30.10
C GLN A 36 31.11 30.43 -29.91
N LEU A 37 31.35 29.96 -28.68
CA LEU A 37 31.42 28.54 -28.37
C LEU A 37 30.06 27.84 -28.51
N GLN A 38 28.97 28.54 -28.15
CA GLN A 38 27.60 28.05 -28.33
C GLN A 38 27.21 28.01 -29.81
N ALA A 39 27.57 29.04 -30.59
CA ALA A 39 27.34 29.07 -32.03
C ALA A 39 28.08 27.94 -32.77
N LYS A 40 29.25 27.53 -32.26
CA LYS A 40 30.00 26.38 -32.77
C LYS A 40 29.48 25.02 -32.27
N GLY A 41 28.48 24.99 -31.39
CA GLY A 41 27.92 23.77 -30.82
C GLY A 41 28.87 23.01 -29.89
N LEU A 42 29.90 23.68 -29.34
CA LEU A 42 30.85 23.04 -28.41
C LEU A 42 30.34 23.04 -26.97
N ILE A 43 29.50 24.00 -26.62
CA ILE A 43 28.90 24.14 -25.30
C ILE A 43 27.39 24.32 -25.41
N ALA A 44 26.67 23.82 -24.41
CA ALA A 44 25.24 23.99 -24.26
C ALA A 44 24.93 24.70 -22.92
N PRO A 45 24.05 25.71 -22.90
CA PRO A 45 23.49 26.19 -21.65
C PRO A 45 22.52 25.13 -21.11
N PHE A 46 22.57 24.88 -19.81
CA PHE A 46 21.59 24.03 -19.14
C PHE A 46 21.21 24.61 -17.78
N LYS A 47 20.12 24.12 -17.22
CA LYS A 47 19.59 24.53 -15.92
C LYS A 47 19.95 23.46 -14.89
N ASN A 48 20.41 23.88 -13.71
CA ASN A 48 20.76 22.98 -12.61
C ASN A 48 19.64 23.00 -11.55
N VAL A 49 19.28 21.84 -11.00
CA VAL A 49 18.27 21.67 -9.95
C VAL A 49 18.71 22.26 -8.61
N GLU A 50 19.97 22.08 -8.20
CA GLU A 50 20.51 22.66 -6.95
C GLU A 50 20.55 24.21 -7.03
N HIS A 51 20.72 24.73 -8.25
CA HIS A 51 20.95 26.16 -8.50
C HIS A 51 20.14 26.68 -9.71
N PRO A 52 18.81 26.82 -9.57
CA PRO A 52 17.92 27.10 -10.71
C PRO A 52 18.15 28.49 -11.34
N ASN A 53 18.59 29.46 -10.54
CA ASN A 53 18.81 30.84 -10.99
C ASN A 53 20.21 31.09 -11.59
N LYS A 54 21.11 30.11 -11.57
CA LYS A 54 22.49 30.26 -12.06
C LYS A 54 22.57 29.84 -13.54
N LYS A 55 23.27 30.65 -14.35
CA LYS A 55 23.56 30.35 -15.77
C LYS A 55 24.71 29.34 -15.87
N MET A 56 24.36 28.07 -15.99
CA MET A 56 25.32 26.96 -16.08
C MET A 56 25.61 26.61 -17.55
N PHE A 57 26.85 26.21 -17.81
CA PHE A 57 27.30 25.74 -19.11
C PHE A 57 27.95 24.37 -18.98
N ILE A 58 27.66 23.50 -19.94
CA ILE A 58 28.26 22.16 -20.08
C ILE A 58 28.79 21.99 -21.50
N LYS A 59 29.74 21.07 -21.68
CA LYS A 59 30.19 20.64 -22.99
C LYS A 59 29.07 19.90 -23.72
N ALA A 60 28.81 20.26 -24.98
CA ALA A 60 27.67 19.75 -25.74
C ALA A 60 27.70 18.23 -25.97
N SER A 61 28.88 17.60 -25.92
CA SER A 61 29.03 16.15 -26.09
C SER A 61 28.79 15.34 -24.80
N ILE A 62 28.64 16.00 -23.64
CA ILE A 62 28.51 15.34 -22.34
C ILE A 62 27.07 15.48 -21.85
N ARG A 63 26.47 14.36 -21.42
CA ARG A 63 25.18 14.37 -20.72
C ARG A 63 25.36 14.96 -19.32
N PRO A 64 24.50 15.90 -18.89
CA PRO A 64 24.51 16.40 -17.51
C PRO A 64 24.41 15.26 -16.49
N SER A 65 25.08 15.41 -15.35
CA SER A 65 25.02 14.43 -14.26
C SER A 65 23.61 14.36 -13.65
N ASP A 66 23.27 13.22 -13.05
CA ASP A 66 21.99 13.05 -12.34
C ASP A 66 21.90 13.99 -11.15
N ARG A 67 23.04 14.35 -10.54
CA ARG A 67 23.09 15.32 -9.46
C ARG A 67 22.73 16.73 -9.92
N ALA A 68 23.18 17.15 -11.11
CA ALA A 68 22.86 18.45 -11.66
C ALA A 68 21.44 18.52 -12.24
N THR A 69 20.92 17.39 -12.75
CA THR A 69 19.60 17.31 -13.41
C THR A 69 18.48 16.84 -12.49
N GLY A 70 18.81 16.31 -11.30
CA GLY A 70 17.86 15.70 -10.37
C GLY A 70 17.46 14.25 -10.72
N GLY A 71 17.99 13.71 -11.82
CA GLY A 71 17.69 12.36 -12.29
C GLY A 71 16.28 12.22 -12.89
N PRO A 72 15.73 10.99 -12.93
CA PRO A 72 14.42 10.68 -13.52
C PRO A 72 13.20 11.38 -12.90
N TRP A 73 13.35 11.98 -11.73
CA TRP A 73 12.26 12.45 -10.88
C TRP A 73 11.89 13.91 -11.12
N TYR A 74 12.58 14.61 -12.01
CA TYR A 74 12.39 16.03 -12.25
C TYR A 74 11.91 16.30 -13.67
N THR A 75 10.86 17.12 -13.77
CA THR A 75 10.32 17.65 -15.01
C THR A 75 10.39 19.18 -14.93
N ASP A 76 11.04 19.82 -15.90
CA ASP A 76 11.16 21.29 -15.97
C ASP A 76 11.62 21.97 -14.67
N GLN A 77 12.62 21.37 -14.00
CA GLN A 77 13.25 21.84 -12.75
C GLN A 77 12.44 21.60 -11.46
N ASN A 78 11.20 21.13 -11.58
CA ASN A 78 10.37 20.77 -10.43
C ASN A 78 10.39 19.26 -10.22
N LEU A 79 10.28 18.84 -8.96
CA LEU A 79 10.09 17.44 -8.62
C LEU A 79 8.70 17.03 -9.13
N ASP A 80 8.64 15.98 -9.94
CA ASP A 80 7.42 15.45 -10.50
C ASP A 80 6.75 14.50 -9.50
N GLU A 81 6.17 15.09 -8.44
CA GLU A 81 5.51 14.36 -7.35
C GLU A 81 4.37 13.48 -7.88
N ALA A 82 3.58 13.99 -8.82
CA ALA A 82 2.48 13.23 -9.43
C ALA A 82 2.97 11.97 -10.15
N PHE A 83 4.07 12.08 -10.90
CA PHE A 83 4.70 10.92 -11.55
C PHE A 83 5.25 9.91 -10.53
N ILE A 84 5.89 10.40 -9.46
CA ILE A 84 6.42 9.55 -8.38
C ILE A 84 5.29 8.79 -7.70
N GLU A 85 4.21 9.47 -7.33
CA GLU A 85 3.04 8.87 -6.68
C GLU A 85 2.40 7.79 -7.56
N GLU A 86 2.22 8.05 -8.86
CA GLU A 86 1.61 7.07 -9.76
C GLU A 86 2.51 5.83 -9.92
N LEU A 87 3.84 6.02 -10.02
CA LEU A 87 4.77 4.89 -10.02
C LEU A 87 4.75 4.12 -8.68
N GLN A 88 4.65 4.80 -7.55
CA GLN A 88 4.52 4.16 -6.24
C GLN A 88 3.27 3.29 -6.16
N ARG A 89 2.13 3.77 -6.66
CA ARG A 89 0.87 3.01 -6.71
C ARG A 89 1.03 1.71 -7.51
N VAL A 90 1.64 1.81 -8.68
CA VAL A 90 1.87 0.67 -9.58
C VAL A 90 2.83 -0.34 -8.95
N VAL A 91 3.94 0.14 -8.35
CA VAL A 91 4.92 -0.71 -7.67
C VAL A 91 4.26 -1.43 -6.49
N PHE A 92 3.49 -0.72 -5.67
CA PHE A 92 2.78 -1.31 -4.54
C PHE A 92 1.80 -2.39 -4.99
N ASP A 93 0.99 -2.13 -6.02
CA ASP A 93 0.04 -3.11 -6.55
C ASP A 93 0.72 -4.38 -7.08
N PHE A 94 1.87 -4.23 -7.71
CA PHE A 94 2.65 -5.37 -8.15
C PHE A 94 3.14 -6.20 -6.96
N VAL A 95 3.76 -5.56 -5.96
CA VAL A 95 4.24 -6.26 -4.77
C VAL A 95 3.06 -6.90 -4.03
N LYS A 96 1.90 -6.23 -3.98
CA LYS A 96 0.66 -6.78 -3.37
C LYS A 96 0.24 -8.07 -4.03
N ARG A 97 0.14 -8.10 -5.36
CA ARG A 97 -0.24 -9.30 -6.14
C ARG A 97 0.74 -10.46 -5.95
N GLN A 98 2.01 -10.18 -5.68
CA GLN A 98 3.04 -11.21 -5.45
C GLN A 98 3.19 -11.61 -3.96
N SER A 99 2.62 -10.84 -3.03
CA SER A 99 2.82 -11.03 -1.59
C SER A 99 1.78 -11.92 -0.89
N GLY A 100 0.68 -12.25 -1.58
CA GLY A 100 -0.43 -13.00 -1.01
C GLY A 100 -1.12 -13.93 -2.00
N TYR A 101 -1.85 -14.89 -1.46
CA TYR A 101 -2.79 -15.71 -2.24
C TYR A 101 -4.17 -15.07 -2.20
N LEU A 102 -4.78 -14.83 -3.37
CA LEU A 102 -6.16 -14.35 -3.44
C LEU A 102 -7.12 -15.51 -3.17
N SER A 103 -7.78 -15.49 -2.01
CA SER A 103 -8.84 -16.45 -1.69
C SER A 103 -10.17 -15.95 -2.24
N THR A 104 -10.65 -16.55 -3.32
CA THR A 104 -12.02 -16.38 -3.79
C THR A 104 -12.89 -17.51 -3.23
N HIS A 105 -13.59 -17.25 -2.12
CA HIS A 105 -14.58 -18.21 -1.64
C HIS A 105 -15.82 -18.16 -2.55
N HIS A 106 -15.83 -18.95 -3.64
CA HIS A 106 -17.05 -19.17 -4.40
C HIS A 106 -18.03 -20.01 -3.58
N HIS A 107 -19.23 -19.48 -3.36
CA HIS A 107 -20.34 -20.24 -2.80
C HIS A 107 -20.67 -21.40 -3.76
N HIS A 108 -20.47 -22.65 -3.30
CA HIS A 108 -20.92 -23.84 -4.02
C HIS A 108 -22.46 -23.91 -3.95
N GLY A 109 -23.13 -23.04 -4.69
CA GLY A 109 -24.59 -22.89 -4.63
C GLY A 109 -25.20 -21.76 -5.47
N SER A 110 -24.40 -20.91 -6.13
CA SER A 110 -24.93 -19.88 -7.04
C SER A 110 -24.42 -20.13 -8.45
N SER A 111 -25.29 -20.70 -9.27
CA SER A 111 -25.11 -20.91 -10.70
C SER A 111 -24.94 -19.57 -11.44
N ALA A 112 -23.88 -19.51 -12.25
CA ALA A 112 -23.77 -18.81 -13.52
C ALA A 112 -24.22 -17.33 -13.60
N SER A 113 -23.24 -16.42 -13.64
CA SER A 113 -22.97 -15.56 -14.81
C SER A 113 -21.82 -14.61 -14.50
N SER A 114 -20.95 -14.41 -15.50
CA SER A 114 -19.74 -13.57 -15.53
C SER A 114 -18.43 -14.20 -15.01
N ALA A 115 -17.73 -14.88 -15.92
CA ALA A 115 -16.27 -14.94 -15.92
C ALA A 115 -15.78 -15.13 -17.37
N SER A 116 -15.28 -14.04 -17.95
CA SER A 116 -14.44 -14.07 -19.14
C SER A 116 -12.96 -14.10 -18.71
N ALA A 117 -12.25 -15.16 -19.13
CA ALA A 117 -10.79 -15.28 -19.36
C ALA A 117 -9.84 -15.05 -18.15
N ALA A 118 -8.70 -15.73 -17.97
CA ALA A 118 -8.04 -16.87 -18.61
C ALA A 118 -6.83 -17.28 -17.72
N ALA A 119 -6.28 -18.48 -18.00
CA ALA A 119 -5.03 -19.08 -17.53
C ALA A 119 -5.08 -19.77 -16.13
N ALA A 120 -5.14 -21.10 -15.99
CA ALA A 120 -4.37 -22.25 -16.53
C ALA A 120 -3.51 -22.88 -15.42
N GLY A 121 -3.82 -24.15 -15.09
CA GLY A 121 -2.81 -25.11 -14.62
C GLY A 121 -2.68 -25.38 -13.11
N ALA A 122 -3.70 -25.99 -12.48
CA ALA A 122 -3.48 -26.93 -11.38
C ALA A 122 -4.75 -27.75 -11.12
N GLY A 123 -4.70 -29.06 -11.36
CA GLY A 123 -5.78 -29.98 -11.04
C GLY A 123 -5.99 -30.09 -9.53
N ALA A 124 -6.85 -29.26 -8.96
CA ALA A 124 -7.30 -29.38 -7.58
C ALA A 124 -8.41 -30.44 -7.51
N ARG A 125 -8.04 -31.67 -7.13
CA ARG A 125 -9.01 -32.65 -6.63
C ARG A 125 -9.55 -32.14 -5.29
N THR A 126 -10.71 -31.50 -5.31
CA THR A 126 -11.45 -31.19 -4.08
C THR A 126 -12.04 -32.49 -3.55
N GLN A 127 -11.29 -33.21 -2.70
CA GLN A 127 -11.89 -34.25 -1.86
C GLN A 127 -12.79 -33.56 -0.84
N VAL A 128 -14.07 -33.47 -1.17
CA VAL A 128 -15.12 -33.15 -0.20
C VAL A 128 -15.13 -34.30 0.82
N PRO A 129 -14.90 -34.08 2.12
CA PRO A 129 -15.08 -35.14 3.10
C PRO A 129 -16.56 -35.55 3.09
N LYS A 130 -16.83 -36.75 2.56
CA LYS A 130 -18.17 -37.34 2.64
C LYS A 130 -18.52 -37.49 4.12
N LYS A 131 -19.56 -36.79 4.56
CA LYS A 131 -20.16 -36.94 5.88
C LYS A 131 -20.73 -38.36 6.00
N GLY A 132 -19.89 -39.30 6.39
CA GLY A 132 -20.27 -40.68 6.69
C GLY A 132 -21.09 -40.71 7.98
N VAL A 133 -22.41 -40.83 7.84
CA VAL A 133 -23.27 -41.24 8.94
C VAL A 133 -23.03 -42.73 9.15
N LEU A 134 -22.38 -43.09 10.25
CA LEU A 134 -22.32 -44.47 10.75
C LEU A 134 -23.74 -44.89 11.15
N LYS A 135 -24.36 -45.72 10.33
CA LYS A 135 -25.67 -46.33 10.56
C LYS A 135 -25.48 -47.52 11.52
N GLY A 136 -25.53 -47.27 12.82
CA GLY A 136 -25.72 -48.32 13.82
C GLY A 136 -27.20 -48.71 13.87
N SER A 137 -27.48 -50.00 13.66
CA SER A 137 -28.81 -50.60 13.57
C SER A 137 -29.66 -50.41 14.84
N ALA A 138 -30.91 -49.98 14.64
CA ALA A 138 -31.92 -49.94 15.69
C ALA A 138 -32.60 -51.33 15.83
N SER A 139 -32.38 -52.00 16.96
CA SER A 139 -33.31 -53.00 17.49
C SER A 139 -33.05 -53.25 18.99
N ALA A 140 -33.57 -52.35 19.83
CA ALA A 140 -34.06 -52.63 21.19
C ALA A 140 -34.65 -51.33 21.74
N ALA A 141 -35.97 -51.29 21.82
CA ALA A 141 -36.73 -50.17 22.35
C ALA A 141 -36.59 -50.08 23.88
N ALA A 142 -36.70 -48.82 24.34
CA ALA A 142 -37.29 -48.39 25.60
C ALA A 142 -36.62 -48.82 26.91
N GLU A 143 -35.93 -47.86 27.56
CA GLU A 143 -36.38 -47.26 28.83
C GLU A 143 -35.36 -46.22 29.33
N ARG A 144 -35.87 -45.04 29.69
CA ARG A 144 -35.34 -44.08 30.68
C ARG A 144 -34.02 -43.34 30.40
N GLY A 145 -34.15 -42.04 30.12
CA GLY A 145 -33.05 -41.08 30.25
C GLY A 145 -33.35 -39.67 29.74
N LYS A 146 -34.46 -39.05 30.19
CA LYS A 146 -34.81 -37.67 29.81
C LYS A 146 -33.88 -36.70 30.57
N LYS A 147 -32.90 -36.11 29.87
CA LYS A 147 -31.99 -35.10 30.44
C LYS A 147 -32.77 -33.79 30.65
N ARG A 148 -32.77 -33.30 31.90
CA ARG A 148 -33.44 -32.06 32.35
C ARG A 148 -32.71 -30.82 31.83
N SER A 149 -33.44 -29.73 31.59
CA SER A 149 -32.88 -28.41 31.23
C SER A 149 -32.50 -27.59 32.46
N ALA A 150 -31.53 -26.69 32.32
CA ALA A 150 -30.81 -25.99 33.40
C ALA A 150 -31.62 -24.92 34.20
N GLN A 151 -32.95 -25.05 34.30
CA GLN A 151 -33.82 -24.11 35.04
C GLN A 151 -34.53 -24.75 36.24
N GLU A 152 -34.22 -26.01 36.58
CA GLU A 152 -34.76 -26.71 37.77
C GLU A 152 -33.75 -26.78 38.93
N ILE A 153 -33.15 -25.67 39.34
CA ILE A 153 -32.44 -25.59 40.62
C ILE A 153 -32.76 -24.26 41.31
N SER A 154 -33.98 -24.10 41.82
CA SER A 154 -34.27 -23.33 43.04
C SER A 154 -35.78 -23.30 43.35
N GLY A 155 -36.15 -23.80 44.53
CA GLY A 155 -37.38 -23.39 45.24
C GLY A 155 -38.55 -24.38 45.23
N GLY A 156 -38.90 -24.89 46.42
CA GLY A 156 -40.10 -25.70 46.71
C GLY A 156 -41.42 -24.90 46.73
N PRO A 157 -42.56 -25.54 47.12
CA PRO A 157 -43.80 -25.43 46.36
C PRO A 157 -44.93 -24.64 47.05
N SER A 158 -45.80 -24.00 46.25
CA SER A 158 -47.25 -23.86 46.53
C SER A 158 -47.98 -23.26 45.32
N GLY A 159 -49.26 -23.67 45.11
CA GLY A 159 -50.14 -23.28 44.00
C GLY A 159 -50.29 -21.77 43.78
N THR A 160 -50.84 -21.28 42.68
CA THR A 160 -52.16 -21.59 42.11
C THR A 160 -52.22 -21.05 40.66
N ALA A 161 -53.07 -21.62 39.83
CA ALA A 161 -53.26 -21.26 38.43
C ALA A 161 -53.86 -19.86 38.22
N THR A 162 -53.32 -19.10 37.25
CA THR A 162 -54.06 -18.13 36.45
C THR A 162 -53.48 -18.04 35.03
N ALA A 163 -54.38 -18.00 34.05
CA ALA A 163 -54.10 -17.97 32.62
C ALA A 163 -53.53 -16.62 32.18
N ALA A 164 -52.51 -16.64 31.31
CA ALA A 164 -52.00 -15.46 30.62
C ALA A 164 -51.73 -15.75 29.13
N THR A 165 -52.28 -14.85 28.30
CA THR A 165 -52.31 -14.73 26.84
C THR A 165 -50.92 -14.79 26.17
N PRO A 166 -50.78 -15.33 24.95
CA PRO A 166 -49.48 -15.44 24.28
C PRO A 166 -49.00 -14.09 23.71
N THR A 167 -47.87 -13.59 24.21
CA THR A 167 -47.11 -12.49 23.59
C THR A 167 -46.31 -12.97 22.37
N PRO A 168 -46.18 -12.15 21.31
CA PRO A 168 -45.52 -12.56 20.08
C PRO A 168 -44.01 -12.74 20.28
N LYS A 169 -43.51 -13.87 19.79
CA LYS A 169 -42.08 -14.20 19.75
C LYS A 169 -41.34 -13.15 18.93
N THR A 170 -40.43 -12.43 19.57
CA THR A 170 -39.40 -11.65 18.88
C THR A 170 -38.60 -12.58 17.96
N PRO A 171 -38.32 -12.17 16.70
CA PRO A 171 -37.53 -13.00 15.81
C PRO A 171 -36.11 -13.06 16.37
N ARG A 172 -35.69 -14.28 16.70
CA ARG A 172 -34.30 -14.60 17.00
C ARG A 172 -33.49 -14.20 15.76
N VAL A 173 -32.70 -13.13 15.88
CA VAL A 173 -31.76 -12.69 14.84
C VAL A 173 -30.85 -13.88 14.53
N SER A 174 -31.15 -14.56 13.43
CA SER A 174 -30.27 -15.53 12.83
C SER A 174 -28.97 -14.80 12.52
N SER A 175 -27.87 -15.24 13.14
CA SER A 175 -26.52 -14.83 12.77
C SER A 175 -26.40 -14.90 11.25
N SER A 176 -26.37 -13.74 10.60
CA SER A 176 -26.15 -13.65 9.17
C SER A 176 -24.86 -14.40 8.88
N SER A 177 -24.93 -15.43 8.02
CA SER A 177 -23.72 -16.03 7.48
C SER A 177 -23.03 -14.93 6.68
N SER A 178 -22.04 -14.26 7.28
CA SER A 178 -21.25 -13.23 6.63
C SER A 178 -20.77 -13.76 5.28
N ARG A 179 -21.16 -13.11 4.18
CA ARG A 179 -20.58 -13.41 2.86
C ARG A 179 -19.07 -13.30 3.02
N ARG A 180 -18.35 -14.38 2.74
CA ARG A 180 -16.88 -14.36 2.78
C ARG A 180 -16.41 -13.60 1.55
N GLU A 181 -16.08 -12.33 1.74
CA GLU A 181 -15.52 -11.45 0.72
C GLU A 181 -14.16 -11.99 0.24
N PRO A 182 -13.77 -11.75 -1.03
CA PRO A 182 -12.41 -12.06 -1.47
C PRO A 182 -11.40 -11.39 -0.54
N ALA A 183 -10.44 -12.18 -0.05
CA ALA A 183 -9.41 -11.70 0.86
C ALA A 183 -8.05 -12.19 0.41
N LEU A 184 -7.03 -11.35 0.59
CA LEU A 184 -5.64 -11.74 0.39
C LEU A 184 -5.16 -12.49 1.63
N LEU A 185 -4.60 -13.67 1.44
CA LEU A 185 -4.03 -14.49 2.51
C LEU A 185 -2.50 -14.44 2.46
N PRO A 186 -1.82 -14.45 3.61
CA PRO A 186 -0.36 -14.49 3.65
C PRO A 186 0.17 -15.79 3.04
N LEU A 187 1.32 -15.69 2.37
CA LEU A 187 2.03 -16.84 1.80
C LEU A 187 2.60 -17.75 2.90
N PRO A 188 2.81 -19.05 2.61
CA PRO A 188 3.32 -20.01 3.59
C PRO A 188 4.72 -19.65 4.09
N ALA A 189 5.06 -20.09 5.30
CA ALA A 189 6.26 -19.72 6.05
C ALA A 189 7.63 -20.15 5.45
N GLY A 190 7.67 -20.68 4.22
CA GLY A 190 8.89 -21.03 3.49
C GLY A 190 8.94 -20.47 2.07
N TYR A 191 8.04 -19.54 1.73
CA TYR A 191 8.00 -18.96 0.39
C TYR A 191 9.24 -18.10 0.13
N THR A 192 9.93 -18.37 -0.99
CA THR A 192 11.19 -17.70 -1.36
C THR A 192 11.05 -16.82 -2.60
N GLY A 193 9.88 -16.78 -3.23
CA GLY A 193 9.64 -16.13 -4.52
C GLY A 193 9.28 -14.65 -4.44
N TYR A 194 9.61 -13.96 -3.35
CA TYR A 194 9.27 -12.55 -3.19
C TYR A 194 9.96 -11.69 -4.26
N PRO A 195 9.26 -10.68 -4.84
CA PRO A 195 9.81 -9.85 -5.89
C PRO A 195 11.04 -9.07 -5.40
N THR A 196 12.09 -9.06 -6.22
CA THR A 196 13.31 -8.28 -6.01
C THR A 196 13.22 -6.92 -6.70
N VAL A 197 14.12 -5.98 -6.36
CA VAL A 197 14.21 -4.66 -7.05
C VAL A 197 14.31 -4.83 -8.56
N ARG A 198 15.11 -5.81 -9.03
CA ARG A 198 15.27 -6.10 -10.45
C ARG A 198 13.99 -6.61 -11.11
N ASP A 199 13.17 -7.37 -10.39
CA ASP A 199 11.88 -7.84 -10.90
C ASP A 199 10.89 -6.68 -11.04
N ILE A 200 10.89 -5.77 -10.06
CA ILE A 200 10.08 -4.55 -10.09
C ILE A 200 10.53 -3.63 -11.25
N ALA A 201 11.84 -3.44 -11.44
CA ALA A 201 12.38 -2.64 -12.55
C ALA A 201 11.99 -3.20 -13.92
N ARG A 202 12.07 -4.53 -14.09
CA ARG A 202 11.61 -5.21 -15.32
C ARG A 202 10.13 -4.99 -15.56
N LEU A 203 9.30 -5.00 -14.52
CA LEU A 203 7.88 -4.71 -14.66
C LEU A 203 7.65 -3.29 -15.15
N LEU A 204 8.27 -2.30 -14.53
CA LEU A 204 8.09 -0.89 -14.90
C LEU A 204 8.48 -0.61 -16.35
N SER A 205 9.52 -1.30 -16.84
CA SER A 205 9.87 -1.25 -18.26
C SER A 205 8.84 -1.95 -19.15
N SER A 206 8.25 -3.06 -18.69
CA SER A 206 7.25 -3.82 -19.45
C SER A 206 5.85 -3.17 -19.49
N SER A 207 5.49 -2.41 -18.45
CA SER A 207 4.17 -1.77 -18.35
C SER A 207 4.04 -0.54 -19.25
N GLY A 208 5.15 -0.01 -19.78
CA GLY A 208 5.16 1.11 -20.73
C GLY A 208 4.67 2.44 -20.14
N ILE A 209 4.64 2.55 -18.81
CA ILE A 209 4.15 3.76 -18.11
C ILE A 209 5.14 4.92 -18.27
N THR A 210 6.42 4.62 -18.39
CA THR A 210 7.50 5.60 -18.55
C THR A 210 7.71 5.95 -20.02
N ASN A 211 6.94 6.88 -20.57
CA ASN A 211 6.99 7.19 -22.00
C ASN A 211 8.34 7.78 -22.46
N ASN A 212 9.13 8.42 -21.59
CA ASN A 212 10.40 9.07 -21.98
C ASN A 212 11.53 8.97 -20.94
N THR A 213 11.31 8.27 -19.83
CA THR A 213 12.25 8.27 -18.69
C THR A 213 12.84 6.88 -18.49
N ILE A 214 14.16 6.77 -18.59
CA ILE A 214 14.88 5.52 -18.32
C ILE A 214 15.06 5.41 -16.81
N LEU A 215 14.45 4.40 -16.19
CA LEU A 215 14.59 4.11 -14.76
C LEU A 215 15.67 3.05 -14.55
N SER A 216 16.68 3.38 -13.75
CA SER A 216 17.71 2.43 -13.32
C SER A 216 17.23 1.56 -12.14
N GLU A 217 17.93 0.46 -11.84
CA GLU A 217 17.63 -0.36 -10.67
C GLU A 217 17.75 0.43 -9.36
N ASP A 218 18.70 1.38 -9.29
CA ASP A 218 18.90 2.24 -8.12
C ASP A 218 17.76 3.23 -7.93
N ASP A 219 17.15 3.71 -9.01
CA ASP A 219 15.98 4.59 -8.94
C ASP A 219 14.74 3.84 -8.45
N VAL A 220 14.54 2.62 -8.93
CA VAL A 220 13.46 1.75 -8.44
C VAL A 220 13.66 1.40 -6.97
N LYS A 221 14.90 1.17 -6.54
CA LYS A 221 15.20 0.97 -5.12
C LYS A 221 14.76 2.16 -4.26
N LYS A 222 15.03 3.41 -4.69
CA LYS A 222 14.57 4.61 -3.98
C LYS A 222 13.05 4.63 -3.83
N LEU A 223 12.30 4.28 -4.88
CA LEU A 223 10.83 4.20 -4.80
C LEU A 223 10.37 3.15 -3.78
N VAL A 224 10.96 1.95 -3.82
CA VAL A 224 10.62 0.86 -2.91
C VAL A 224 10.98 1.23 -1.47
N ASP A 225 12.12 1.90 -1.26
CA ASP A 225 12.54 2.36 0.06
C ASP A 225 11.51 3.33 0.65
N VAL A 226 10.94 4.25 -0.13
CA VAL A 226 9.83 5.13 0.34
C VAL A 226 8.63 4.31 0.81
N LEU A 227 8.20 3.31 0.03
CA LEU A 227 7.10 2.40 0.43
C LEU A 227 7.42 1.60 1.70
N VAL A 228 8.71 1.31 1.96
CA VAL A 228 9.16 0.69 3.21
C VAL A 228 9.09 1.68 4.36
N TRP A 229 9.49 2.93 4.16
CA TRP A 229 9.38 4.00 5.16
C TRP A 229 7.93 4.29 5.55
N ASP A 230 7.00 4.21 4.60
CA ASP A 230 5.56 4.35 4.83
C ASP A 230 4.94 3.13 5.55
N ASN A 231 5.74 2.09 5.84
CA ASN A 231 5.32 0.81 6.42
C ASN A 231 4.25 0.08 5.58
N LEU A 232 4.21 0.33 4.28
CA LEU A 232 3.33 -0.36 3.34
C LEU A 232 3.98 -1.65 2.83
N VAL A 233 5.31 -1.64 2.69
CA VAL A 233 6.10 -2.76 2.19
C VAL A 233 7.16 -3.14 3.22
N GLU A 234 7.40 -4.44 3.40
CA GLU A 234 8.43 -4.98 4.29
C GLU A 234 9.52 -5.67 3.46
N PRO A 235 10.81 -5.39 3.73
CA PRO A 235 11.91 -6.15 3.18
C PRO A 235 12.01 -7.53 3.85
N VAL A 236 12.08 -8.59 3.04
CA VAL A 236 12.24 -9.96 3.51
C VAL A 236 13.50 -10.54 2.91
N LYS A 237 14.41 -10.98 3.79
CA LYS A 237 15.62 -11.69 3.39
C LYS A 237 15.33 -13.19 3.41
N VAL A 238 15.23 -13.81 2.24
CA VAL A 238 15.00 -15.25 2.11
C VAL A 238 16.13 -15.87 1.27
N ALA A 239 16.79 -16.90 1.81
CA ALA A 239 17.84 -17.66 1.12
C ALA A 239 18.94 -16.76 0.48
N GLY A 240 19.36 -15.71 1.20
CA GLY A 240 20.40 -14.78 0.74
C GLY A 240 19.95 -13.74 -0.30
N LYS A 241 18.66 -13.72 -0.68
CA LYS A 241 18.07 -12.72 -1.58
C LYS A 241 17.20 -11.74 -0.79
N LEU A 242 17.29 -10.45 -1.13
CA LEU A 242 16.42 -9.41 -0.60
C LEU A 242 15.20 -9.26 -1.52
N GLY A 243 14.04 -9.70 -1.02
CA GLY A 243 12.75 -9.49 -1.67
C GLY A 243 11.86 -8.57 -0.85
N TYR A 244 10.72 -8.20 -1.41
CA TYR A 244 9.76 -7.31 -0.79
C TYR A 244 8.38 -7.95 -0.72
N ARG A 245 7.65 -7.72 0.37
CA ARG A 245 6.24 -8.14 0.53
C ARG A 245 5.43 -6.99 1.09
N VAL A 246 4.11 -6.99 0.88
CA VAL A 246 3.24 -5.99 1.50
C VAL A 246 3.06 -6.29 2.99
N ALA A 247 3.04 -5.24 3.81
CA ALA A 247 2.73 -5.32 5.22
C ALA A 247 1.24 -5.62 5.42
N ARG A 248 0.91 -6.48 6.39
CA ARG A 248 -0.48 -6.85 6.74
C ARG A 248 -1.35 -7.23 5.53
N VAL A 249 -0.84 -8.08 4.65
CA VAL A 249 -1.53 -8.51 3.40
C VAL A 249 -3.02 -8.82 3.60
N ALA A 250 -3.40 -9.43 4.73
CA ALA A 250 -4.79 -9.79 5.02
C ALA A 250 -5.76 -8.62 5.31
N LYS A 251 -5.25 -7.44 5.67
CA LYS A 251 -6.05 -6.23 5.84
C LYS A 251 -6.13 -5.39 4.55
N GLN A 252 -5.26 -5.67 3.59
CA GLN A 252 -5.22 -4.90 2.34
C GLN A 252 -6.41 -5.22 1.45
N SER A 253 -6.91 -4.21 0.75
CA SER A 253 -7.96 -4.37 -0.24
C SER A 253 -7.48 -5.22 -1.43
N THR A 254 -8.39 -5.99 -2.01
CA THR A 254 -8.13 -6.80 -3.21
C THR A 254 -8.06 -5.96 -4.50
N GLU A 255 -8.60 -4.75 -4.47
CA GLU A 255 -8.68 -3.83 -5.62
C GLU A 255 -7.32 -3.18 -5.92
N SER A 256 -7.07 -2.75 -7.17
CA SER A 256 -5.84 -2.05 -7.53
C SER A 256 -5.84 -0.63 -6.95
N TRP A 257 -4.70 -0.19 -6.43
CA TRP A 257 -4.48 1.19 -6.01
C TRP A 257 -4.13 2.12 -7.19
N ALA A 258 -3.42 1.61 -8.19
CA ALA A 258 -3.11 2.35 -9.41
C ALA A 258 -4.38 2.62 -10.25
N GLY A 259 -4.49 3.82 -10.82
CA GLY A 259 -5.62 4.22 -11.68
C GLY A 259 -6.93 4.57 -10.95
N ARG A 260 -6.93 4.69 -9.62
CA ARG A 260 -8.11 5.16 -8.86
C ARG A 260 -8.10 6.68 -8.74
N GLU A 261 -9.14 7.34 -9.26
CA GLU A 261 -9.36 8.79 -9.07
C GLU A 261 -10.09 9.03 -7.74
N ASP A 262 -9.36 9.16 -6.63
CA ASP A 262 -9.95 9.57 -5.35
C ASP A 262 -9.61 11.03 -5.01
N PRO A 263 -10.53 11.99 -5.23
CA PRO A 263 -10.33 13.39 -4.86
C PRO A 263 -10.34 13.66 -3.33
N THR A 264 -10.58 12.65 -2.49
CA THR A 264 -10.66 12.78 -1.01
C THR A 264 -9.57 12.01 -0.25
N GLY A 265 -8.75 11.20 -0.94
CA GLY A 265 -7.57 10.52 -0.38
C GLY A 265 -7.80 9.55 0.79
N ARG A 266 -9.06 9.27 1.17
CA ARG A 266 -9.39 8.56 2.42
C ARG A 266 -9.94 7.15 2.27
N ASP A 267 -10.54 6.79 1.14
CA ASP A 267 -11.41 5.60 1.05
C ASP A 267 -10.88 4.46 0.18
N GLY A 268 -9.56 4.27 0.07
CA GLY A 268 -9.01 3.00 -0.48
C GLY A 268 -7.58 3.05 -1.03
N GLY A 269 -6.74 3.91 -0.45
CA GLY A 269 -5.30 3.66 -0.45
C GLY A 269 -4.95 2.44 0.43
N PRO A 270 -3.70 1.96 0.36
CA PRO A 270 -3.26 0.84 1.17
C PRO A 270 -3.27 1.18 2.65
N GLU A 271 -3.73 0.25 3.48
CA GLU A 271 -3.89 0.49 4.92
C GLU A 271 -2.52 0.43 5.59
N PRO A 272 -2.00 1.54 6.16
CA PRO A 272 -0.69 1.55 6.79
C PRO A 272 -0.73 0.85 8.15
N TYR A 273 0.44 0.57 8.70
CA TYR A 273 0.52 0.06 10.06
C TYR A 273 0.03 1.11 11.08
N VAL A 274 -1.12 0.88 11.70
CA VAL A 274 -1.62 1.64 12.87
C VAL A 274 -1.36 0.86 14.16
N SER A 275 -0.80 1.52 15.18
CA SER A 275 -0.61 0.93 16.51
C SER A 275 -1.97 0.61 17.16
N PRO A 276 -2.12 -0.52 17.88
CA PRO A 276 -3.37 -0.83 18.59
C PRO A 276 -3.82 0.29 19.55
N PHE A 277 -2.89 1.06 20.10
CA PHE A 277 -3.21 2.21 20.95
C PHE A 277 -3.88 3.35 20.19
N THR A 278 -3.48 3.57 18.93
CA THR A 278 -4.05 4.62 18.06
C THR A 278 -5.23 4.15 17.22
N GLU A 279 -5.56 2.85 17.26
CA GLU A 279 -6.84 2.31 16.77
C GLU A 279 -8.00 2.71 17.69
N ALA A 280 -7.77 2.84 19.00
CA ALA A 280 -8.75 3.33 19.95
C ALA A 280 -8.83 4.88 19.96
N PRO A 281 -10.01 5.47 20.16
CA PRO A 281 -10.19 6.92 20.12
C PRO A 281 -9.42 7.66 21.23
N CYS A 282 -9.10 6.97 22.34
CA CYS A 282 -8.30 7.55 23.43
C CYS A 282 -6.87 7.90 23.01
N GLY A 283 -6.23 7.12 22.12
CA GLY A 283 -4.84 7.34 21.73
C GLY A 283 -4.60 8.56 20.85
N ARG A 284 -5.67 9.20 20.35
CA ARG A 284 -5.64 10.45 19.57
C ARG A 284 -6.54 11.53 20.18
N CYS A 285 -7.00 11.34 21.41
CA CYS A 285 -7.96 12.23 22.03
C CYS A 285 -7.29 13.57 22.40
N PRO A 286 -7.79 14.72 21.90
CA PRO A 286 -7.19 16.02 22.18
C PRO A 286 -7.41 16.49 23.62
N VAL A 287 -8.38 15.88 24.33
CA VAL A 287 -8.77 16.21 25.71
C VAL A 287 -8.49 15.04 26.67
N PHE A 288 -7.53 14.17 26.33
CA PHE A 288 -7.20 12.97 27.12
C PHE A 288 -6.90 13.30 28.59
N GLU A 289 -6.13 14.36 28.83
CA GLU A 289 -5.74 14.81 30.18
C GLU A 289 -6.91 15.32 31.04
N LEU A 290 -8.05 15.66 30.44
CA LEU A 290 -9.25 16.13 31.16
C LEU A 290 -10.27 15.00 31.40
N CYS A 291 -9.98 13.79 30.89
CA CYS A 291 -10.88 12.65 30.96
C CYS A 291 -10.74 11.95 32.32
N GLU A 292 -11.68 12.20 33.23
CA GLU A 292 -11.69 11.65 34.57
C GLU A 292 -13.05 11.01 34.91
N GLU A 293 -13.06 10.04 35.81
CA GLU A 293 -14.29 9.39 36.25
C GLU A 293 -15.11 10.36 37.12
N GLY A 294 -16.34 10.68 36.70
CA GLY A 294 -17.21 11.64 37.38
C GLY A 294 -16.94 13.13 37.05
N GLY A 295 -15.97 13.41 36.17
CA GLY A 295 -15.70 14.75 35.63
C GLY A 295 -16.65 15.15 34.49
N PRO A 296 -16.55 16.41 34.00
CA PRO A 296 -17.34 16.89 32.85
C PRO A 296 -17.01 16.15 31.54
N VAL A 297 -15.78 15.64 31.42
CA VAL A 297 -15.35 14.75 30.34
C VAL A 297 -15.01 13.41 30.99
N SER A 298 -15.72 12.36 30.59
CA SER A 298 -15.55 11.01 31.12
C SER A 298 -15.80 9.98 30.03
N ALA A 299 -15.28 8.76 30.21
CA ALA A 299 -15.46 7.68 29.24
C ALA A 299 -16.94 7.33 29.01
N SER A 300 -17.80 7.47 30.04
CA SER A 300 -19.24 7.16 29.95
C SER A 300 -20.02 8.14 29.08
N ASN A 301 -19.61 9.42 29.02
CA ASN A 301 -20.25 10.44 28.18
C ASN A 301 -19.42 10.81 26.92
N CYS A 302 -18.38 10.03 26.60
CA CYS A 302 -17.45 10.37 25.52
C CYS A 302 -18.09 10.23 24.12
N GLU A 303 -18.20 11.34 23.38
CA GLU A 303 -18.70 11.34 22.00
C GLU A 303 -17.78 10.58 21.03
N TYR A 304 -16.46 10.63 21.25
CA TYR A 304 -15.51 9.92 20.40
C TYR A 304 -15.70 8.40 20.45
N PHE A 305 -16.04 7.86 21.63
CA PHE A 305 -16.34 6.42 21.77
C PHE A 305 -17.69 6.06 21.16
N LYS A 306 -18.72 6.90 21.30
CA LYS A 306 -20.04 6.65 20.70
C LYS A 306 -19.94 6.58 19.17
N ARG A 307 -19.23 7.53 18.55
CA ARG A 307 -18.96 7.54 17.11
C ARG A 307 -18.14 6.34 16.64
N TRP A 308 -17.11 5.97 17.40
CA TRP A 308 -16.25 4.84 17.05
C TRP A 308 -16.96 3.49 17.18
N LEU A 309 -17.85 3.32 18.18
CA LEU A 309 -18.66 2.12 18.37
C LEU A 309 -19.90 2.08 17.44
N GLY A 310 -20.22 3.17 16.74
CA GLY A 310 -21.42 3.27 15.91
C GLY A 310 -22.71 3.26 16.73
N THR A 311 -22.68 3.83 17.94
CA THR A 311 -23.83 3.93 18.85
C THR A 311 -24.47 5.33 18.88
N ASP A 312 -24.12 6.18 17.92
CA ASP A 312 -24.70 7.52 17.72
C ASP A 312 -26.14 7.47 17.16
#